data_AF-A0A369VK96-F1
#
_entry.id   AF-A0A369VK96-F1
#
_cell.length_a   1.000
_cell.length_b   1.000
_cell.length_c   1.000
_cell.angle_alpha   90.00
_cell.angle_beta   90.00
_cell.angle_gamma   90.00
#
_symmetry.space_group_name_H-M   'P 1'
#
loop_
_entity.id
_entity.type
_entity.pdbx_description
1 polymer ?
#
loop_
_entity_poly.entity_id
_entity_poly.type
_entity_poly.pdbx_seq_one_letter_code
_entity_poly.pdbx_strand_id
1 'polypeptide(L)' 'MFEALQQQARAHSVLLRAPPPEPTTCCGRGCNGCVWEGYLDAAEYWRQEALLQIDSVNLD' A
#
# COMPACT_ATOMS: atom_id res chain seq x y z
N MET A 1 -2.30 5.08 6.80
CA MET A 1 -2.92 4.80 5.49
C MET A 1 -3.23 3.31 5.35
N PHE A 2 -2.23 2.42 5.30
CA PHE A 2 -2.47 0.99 5.05
C PHE A 2 -3.40 0.31 6.05
N GLU A 3 -3.26 0.64 7.34
CA GLU A 3 -4.13 0.09 8.37
C GLU A 3 -5.60 0.50 8.16
N ALA A 4 -5.87 1.75 7.78
CA ALA A 4 -7.23 2.22 7.51
C ALA A 4 -7.85 1.47 6.32
N LEU A 5 -7.10 1.26 5.24
CA LEU A 5 -7.56 0.47 4.08
C LEU A 5 -7.76 -1.01 4.43
N GLN A 6 -6.89 -1.59 5.27
CA GLN A 6 -7.06 -2.94 5.79
C GLN A 6 -8.31 -3.08 6.67
N GLN A 7 -8.58 -2.10 7.54
CA GLN A 7 -9.78 -2.07 8.37
C GLN A 7 -11.04 -1.93 7.51
N GLN A 8 -11.02 -1.06 6.51
CA GLN A 8 -12.12 -0.90 5.56
C GLN A 8 -12.38 -2.19 4.80
N ALA A 9 -11.36 -2.81 4.21
CA ALA A 9 -11.51 -4.08 3.49
C ALA A 9 -12.10 -5.18 4.38
N ARG A 10 -11.66 -5.29 5.64
CA ARG A 10 -12.24 -6.24 6.61
C ARG A 10 -13.72 -6.00 6.87
N ALA A 11 -14.17 -4.74 6.92
CA ALA A 11 -15.58 -4.42 7.08
C ALA A 11 -16.43 -4.93 5.90
N HIS A 12 -15.85 -5.02 4.71
CA HIS A 12 -16.47 -5.58 3.50
C HIS A 12 -16.09 -7.05 3.23
N SER A 13 -15.45 -7.73 4.18
CA SER A 13 -14.94 -9.11 4.01
C SER A 13 -14.01 -9.32 2.81
N VAL A 14 -13.32 -8.26 2.38
CA VAL A 14 -12.29 -8.29 1.33
C VAL A 14 -10.92 -8.57 1.96
N LEU A 15 -10.18 -9.52 1.38
CA LEU A 15 -8.81 -9.84 1.80
C LEU A 15 -7.80 -9.10 0.94
N LEU A 16 -7.15 -8.09 1.52
CA LEU A 16 -6.03 -7.40 0.87
C LEU A 16 -4.71 -8.13 1.12
N ARG A 17 -3.81 -8.08 0.13
CA ARG A 17 -2.41 -8.50 0.32
C ARG A 17 -1.74 -7.67 1.43
N ALA A 18 -0.70 -8.22 2.07
CA ALA A 18 0.09 -7.46 3.03
C ALA A 18 0.69 -6.19 2.37
N PRO A 19 0.72 -5.04 3.06
CA PRO A 19 1.37 -3.84 2.55
C PRO A 19 2.88 -4.04 2.45
N PRO A 20 3.58 -3.27 1.59
CA PRO A 20 5.03 -3.28 1.56
C PRO A 20 5.61 -2.83 2.91
N PRO A 21 6.70 -3.46 3.39
CA PRO A 21 7.35 -3.06 4.64
C PRO A 21 8.13 -1.75 4.44
N GLU A 22 8.13 -0.88 5.45
CA GLU A 22 8.96 0.33 5.43
C GLU A 22 10.45 -0.02 5.46
N PRO A 23 11.28 0.66 4.64
CA PRO A 23 12.73 0.59 4.76
C PRO A 23 13.19 1.03 6.15
N THR A 24 14.10 0.26 6.76
CA THR A 24 14.66 0.58 8.08
C THR A 24 15.96 1.37 8.02
N THR A 25 16.53 1.56 6.82
CA THR A 25 17.79 2.26 6.61
C THR A 25 17.71 3.18 5.40
N CYS A 26 18.20 4.41 5.53
CA CYS A 26 18.45 5.27 4.37
C CYS A 26 19.75 4.85 3.68
N CYS A 27 19.77 4.76 2.34
CA CYS A 27 20.95 4.34 1.60
C CYS A 27 22.09 5.39 1.59
N GLY A 28 21.83 6.61 2.06
CA GLY A 28 22.82 7.69 2.18
C GLY A 28 23.29 8.30 0.86
N ARG A 29 22.72 7.91 -0.28
CA ARG A 29 23.14 8.36 -1.63
C ARG A 29 22.38 9.58 -2.15
N GLY A 30 21.54 10.19 -1.32
CA GLY A 30 20.53 11.17 -1.73
C GLY A 30 19.20 10.51 -2.10
N CYS A 31 18.24 11.28 -2.61
CA CYS A 31 16.90 10.78 -2.91
C CYS A 31 16.86 9.93 -4.19
N ASN A 32 17.59 10.35 -5.23
CA ASN A 32 17.61 9.64 -6.52
C ASN A 32 18.18 8.23 -6.38
N GLY A 33 17.39 7.22 -6.77
CA GLY A 33 17.74 5.81 -6.65
C GLY A 33 17.76 5.30 -5.21
N CYS A 34 17.06 5.98 -4.30
CA CYS A 34 16.96 5.58 -2.90
C CYS A 34 15.99 4.40 -2.73
N VAL A 35 16.22 3.58 -1.70
CA VAL A 35 15.27 2.53 -1.28
C VAL A 35 13.88 3.10 -0.97
N TRP A 36 13.82 4.37 -0.56
CA TRP A 36 12.58 5.08 -0.33
C TRP A 36 11.77 5.33 -1.60
N GLU A 37 12.41 5.54 -2.77
CA GLU A 37 11.67 5.69 -4.05
C GLU A 37 10.94 4.39 -4.38
N GLY A 38 11.66 3.26 -4.38
CA GLY A 38 11.04 1.96 -4.64
C GLY A 38 9.98 1.57 -3.62
N TYR A 39 10.16 1.95 -2.34
CA TYR A 39 9.12 1.77 -1.33
C TYR A 39 7.88 2.61 -1.62
N LEU A 40 8.04 3.90 -1.95
CA LEU A 40 6.93 4.81 -2.23
C LEU A 40 6.14 4.35 -3.47
N ASP A 41 6.82 3.90 -4.52
CA ASP A 41 6.18 3.32 -5.71
C ASP A 41 5.39 2.06 -5.36
N ALA A 42 5.98 1.14 -4.59
CA ALA A 42 5.31 -0.08 -4.14
C ALA A 42 4.11 0.21 -3.22
N ALA A 43 4.24 1.22 -2.36
CA ALA A 43 3.21 1.70 -1.45
C ALA A 43 2.02 2.29 -2.21
N GLU A 44 2.29 3.13 -3.22
CA GLU A 44 1.27 3.74 -4.05
C GLU A 44 0.54 2.69 -4.89
N TYR A 45 1.28 1.77 -5.51
CA TYR A 45 0.68 0.65 -6.25
C TYR A 45 -0.20 -0.22 -5.34
N TRP A 46 0.26 -0.54 -4.12
CA TRP A 46 -0.56 -1.27 -3.15
C TRP A 46 -1.85 -0.53 -2.81
N ARG A 47 -1.77 0.79 -2.61
CA ARG A 47 -2.92 1.63 -2.25
C ARG A 47 -3.97 1.65 -3.36
N GLN A 48 -3.55 1.78 -4.61
CA GLN A 48 -4.44 1.81 -5.77
C GLN A 48 -5.17 0.48 -5.93
N GLU A 49 -4.45 -0.65 -5.87
CA GLU A 49 -5.04 -1.98 -5.93
C GLU A 49 -6.03 -2.24 -4.78
N ALA A 50 -5.70 -1.82 -3.56
CA ALA A 50 -6.58 -1.96 -2.41
C ALA A 50 -7.90 -1.20 -2.59
N LEU A 51 -7.83 0.04 -3.10
CA LEU A 51 -9.02 0.83 -3.37
C LEU A 51 -9.88 0.20 -4.47
N LEU A 52 -9.27 -0.29 -5.55
CA LEU A 52 -10.01 -0.96 -6.62
C LEU A 52 -10.78 -2.19 -6.11
N GLN A 53 -10.18 -2.99 -5.24
CA GLN A 53 -10.82 -4.19 -4.66
C GLN A 53 -11.92 -3.84 -3.66
N ILE A 54 -11.75 -2.77 -2.88
CA ILE A 54 -12.79 -2.30 -1.95
C ILE A 54 -13.96 -1.69 -2.74
N ASP A 55 -13.68 -0.88 -3.76
CA ASP A 55 -14.70 -0.23 -4.56
C ASP A 55 -15.50 -1.24 -5.37
N SER A 56 -14.88 -2.32 -5.87
CA SER A 56 -15.60 -3.35 -6.61
C SER A 56 -16.71 -4.00 -5.80
N VAL A 57 -16.51 -4.24 -4.50
CA VAL A 57 -17.54 -4.84 -3.63
C VAL A 57 -18.59 -3.84 -3.14
N ASN A 58 -18.36 -2.53 -3.31
CA ASN A 58 -19.34 -1.50 -2.97
C ASN A 58 -20.36 -1.26 -4.09
N LEU A 59 -20.08 -1.77 -5.29
CA LEU A 59 -20.93 -1.64 -6.48
C LEU A 59 -21.85 -2.85 -6.70
N ASP A 60 -21.66 -3.93 -5.93
CA ASP A 60 -22.48 -5.13 -5.88
C ASP A 60 -23.63 -5.01 -4.85
#